data_AF-A0A183Q829-F1
#
_entry.id   AF-A0A183Q829-F1
#
_cell.length_a   1.000
_cell.length_b   1.000
_cell.length_c   1.000
_cell.angle_alpha   90.00
_cell.angle_beta   90.00
_cell.angle_gamma   90.00
#
_symmetry.space_group_name_H-M   'P 1'
#
loop_
_entity.id
_entity.type
_entity.pdbx_description
1 polymer ?
#
loop_
_entity_poly.entity_id
_entity_poly.type
_entity_poly.pdbx_seq_one_letter_code
_entity_poly.pdbx_strand_id
1 'polypeptide(L)'
;MNPPDIEAAHIDLPIDVNPPTKEDIGMDVRQIKRGKAARPDNIPAEALESDIEVTTNMLYSAYKNIWKEEQVPMDWKEGHRTEIPKKGDLS
;
A
#
# COMPACT_ATOMS: atom_id res chain seq x y z
N MET A 1 17.29 22.81 -26.50
CA MET A 1 15.85 22.81 -26.18
C MET A 1 15.75 22.80 -24.68
N ASN A 2 15.12 23.81 -24.07
CA ASN A 2 14.87 23.83 -22.63
C ASN A 2 13.56 23.06 -22.38
N PRO A 3 13.48 22.21 -21.36
CA PRO A 3 12.24 21.55 -21.00
C PRO A 3 11.17 22.61 -20.62
N PRO A 4 9.89 22.36 -20.88
CA PRO A 4 8.82 23.24 -20.43
C PRO A 4 8.81 23.30 -18.89
N ASP A 5 8.78 24.50 -18.35
CA ASP A 5 8.62 24.74 -16.92
C ASP A 5 7.14 24.47 -16.57
N ILE A 6 6.87 23.31 -15.98
CA ILE A 6 5.53 22.93 -15.52
C ILE A 6 5.41 23.45 -14.09
N GLU A 7 4.75 24.60 -13.96
CA GLU A 7 4.39 25.18 -12.66
C GLU A 7 3.45 24.20 -11.94
N ALA A 8 3.97 23.51 -10.93
CA ALA A 8 3.17 22.61 -10.11
C ALA A 8 2.18 23.44 -9.30
N ALA A 9 0.88 23.23 -9.52
CA ALA A 9 -0.14 23.75 -8.62
C ALA A 9 0.13 23.16 -7.23
N HIS A 10 0.61 23.98 -6.30
CA HIS A 10 0.77 23.61 -4.90
C HIS A 10 -0.64 23.40 -4.33
N ILE A 11 -1.11 22.16 -4.39
CA ILE A 11 -2.33 21.77 -3.68
C ILE A 11 -1.96 21.80 -2.19
N ASP A 12 -2.32 22.89 -1.51
CA ASP A 12 -2.26 23.05 -0.05
C ASP A 12 -3.30 22.14 0.65
N LEU A 13 -3.27 20.84 0.33
CA LEU A 13 -3.86 19.85 1.23
C LEU A 13 -2.93 19.78 2.45
N PRO A 14 -3.45 19.87 3.68
CA PRO A 14 -2.67 19.60 4.87
C PRO A 14 -2.37 18.10 4.92
N ILE A 15 -1.41 17.68 4.10
CA ILE A 15 -0.81 16.35 4.13
C ILE A 15 0.14 16.37 5.31
N ASP A 16 -0.09 15.46 6.25
CA ASP A 16 0.85 15.26 7.34
C ASP A 16 2.17 14.74 6.77
N VAL A 17 3.21 15.58 6.83
CA VAL A 17 4.57 15.26 6.38
C VAL A 17 5.42 14.69 7.52
N ASN A 18 4.79 14.17 8.57
CA ASN A 18 5.50 13.43 9.60
C ASN A 18 5.64 11.95 9.22
N PRO A 19 6.71 11.27 9.69
CA PRO A 19 6.85 9.84 9.49
C PRO A 19 5.68 9.08 10.15
N PRO A 20 5.18 8.01 9.52
CA PRO A 20 4.06 7.26 10.07
C PRO A 20 4.41 6.58 11.39
N THR A 21 3.48 6.57 12.34
CA THR A 21 3.67 5.91 13.64
C THR A 21 3.20 4.45 13.60
N LYS A 22 3.68 3.63 14.54
CA LYS A 22 3.20 2.25 14.69
C LYS A 22 1.72 2.18 15.08
N GLU A 23 1.23 3.16 15.83
CA GLU A 23 -0.15 3.22 16.29
C GLU A 23 -1.12 3.47 15.14
N ASP A 24 -0.78 4.40 14.24
CA ASP A 24 -1.55 4.69 13.03
C ASP A 24 -1.67 3.44 12.15
N ILE A 25 -0.52 2.82 11.85
CA ILE A 25 -0.44 1.60 11.04
C ILE A 25 -1.25 0.47 11.69
N GLY A 26 -1.09 0.27 13.01
CA GLY A 26 -1.84 -0.76 13.73
C GLY A 26 -3.34 -0.50 13.73
N MET A 27 -3.77 0.77 13.78
CA MET A 27 -5.18 1.14 13.70
C MET A 27 -5.73 0.87 12.30
N ASP A 28 -5.00 1.19 11.25
CA ASP A 28 -5.41 0.96 9.87
C ASP A 28 -5.42 -0.53 9.52
N VAL A 29 -4.45 -1.33 9.99
CA VAL A 29 -4.47 -2.79 9.86
C VAL A 29 -5.73 -3.36 10.53
N ARG A 30 -6.10 -2.87 11.72
CA ARG A 30 -7.36 -3.25 12.38
C ARG A 30 -8.59 -2.83 11.58
N GLN A 31 -8.56 -1.66 10.94
CA GLN A 31 -9.65 -1.20 10.07
C GLN A 31 -9.78 -2.05 8.81
N ILE A 32 -8.67 -2.40 8.16
CA ILE A 32 -8.62 -3.31 7.01
C ILE A 32 -9.22 -4.67 7.38
N LYS A 33 -8.90 -5.21 8.57
CA LYS A 33 -9.53 -6.43 9.09
C LYS A 33 -11.04 -6.29 9.30
N ARG A 34 -11.53 -5.10 9.66
CA ARG A 34 -12.97 -4.81 9.87
C ARG A 34 -13.69 -4.46 8.56
N GLY A 35 -12.96 -4.14 7.50
CA GLY A 35 -13.47 -3.68 6.21
C GLY A 35 -13.71 -4.83 5.23
N LYS A 36 -14.97 -5.03 4.85
CA LYS A 36 -15.38 -5.76 3.64
C LYS A 36 -14.78 -5.10 2.39
N ALA A 37 -13.55 -5.41 2.01
CA ALA A 37 -13.05 -5.10 0.68
C ALA A 37 -13.36 -6.30 -0.23
N ALA A 38 -14.35 -6.14 -1.13
CA ALA A 38 -14.49 -7.01 -2.30
C ALA A 38 -13.32 -6.73 -3.24
N ARG A 39 -12.13 -7.21 -2.88
CA ARG A 39 -10.96 -7.15 -3.76
C ARG A 39 -11.19 -8.16 -4.89
N PRO A 40 -11.07 -7.78 -6.17
CA PRO A 40 -11.18 -8.73 -7.30
C PRO A 40 -10.25 -9.93 -7.16
N ASP A 41 -9.16 -9.75 -6.40
CA ASP A 41 -8.09 -10.72 -6.20
C ASP A 41 -8.42 -11.81 -5.15
N ASN A 42 -9.59 -11.75 -4.49
CA ASN A 42 -10.00 -12.70 -3.43
C ASN A 42 -8.93 -12.95 -2.34
N ILE A 43 -7.99 -12.03 -2.13
CA ILE A 43 -6.98 -12.15 -1.08
C ILE A 43 -7.73 -12.10 0.26
N PRO A 44 -7.76 -13.19 1.04
CA PRO A 44 -8.52 -13.20 2.27
C PRO A 44 -7.88 -12.22 3.25
N ALA A 45 -8.69 -11.47 3.98
CA ALA A 45 -8.23 -10.68 5.12
C ALA A 45 -7.50 -11.57 6.16
N GLU A 46 -7.75 -12.88 6.11
CA GLU A 46 -7.09 -13.94 6.88
C GLU A 46 -5.58 -14.07 6.57
N ALA A 47 -5.12 -13.69 5.36
CA ALA A 47 -3.69 -13.63 5.05
C ALA A 47 -2.97 -12.50 5.81
N LEU A 48 -3.72 -11.47 6.25
CA LEU A 48 -3.27 -10.39 7.14
C LEU A 48 -3.68 -10.66 8.61
N GLU A 49 -4.31 -11.80 8.93
CA GLU A 49 -4.90 -12.04 10.24
C GLU A 49 -3.92 -12.47 11.33
N SER A 50 -2.88 -13.23 10.98
CA SER A 50 -2.22 -14.10 11.96
C SER A 50 -1.48 -13.34 13.06
N ASP A 51 -1.04 -12.11 12.80
CA ASP A 51 -0.45 -11.26 13.84
C ASP A 51 -0.46 -9.76 13.47
N ILE A 52 -1.38 -9.00 14.08
CA ILE A 52 -1.46 -7.53 13.91
C ILE A 52 -0.13 -6.87 14.29
N GLU A 53 0.56 -7.38 15.31
CA GLU A 53 1.83 -6.83 15.76
C GLU A 53 2.93 -7.08 14.72
N VAL A 54 3.03 -8.29 14.17
CA VAL A 54 4.00 -8.60 13.10
C VAL A 54 3.70 -7.79 11.85
N THR A 55 2.44 -7.73 11.39
CA THR A 55 2.07 -6.93 10.22
C THR A 55 2.37 -5.45 10.44
N THR A 56 2.06 -4.92 11.63
CA THR A 56 2.37 -3.53 11.98
C THR A 56 3.87 -3.27 11.97
N ASN A 57 4.68 -4.18 12.53
CA ASN A 57 6.13 -4.03 12.56
C ASN A 57 6.77 -4.12 11.16
N MET A 58 6.28 -5.02 10.29
CA MET A 58 6.73 -5.13 8.90
C MET A 58 6.40 -3.86 8.11
N LEU A 59 5.15 -3.40 8.17
CA LEU A 59 4.70 -2.18 7.49
C LEU A 59 5.43 -0.94 7.99
N TYR A 60 5.60 -0.80 9.31
CA TYR A 60 6.35 0.32 9.90
C TYR A 60 7.79 0.38 9.38
N SER A 61 8.46 -0.78 9.26
CA SER A 61 9.82 -0.84 8.74
C SER A 61 9.89 -0.41 7.27
N ALA A 62 8.95 -0.88 6.45
CA ALA A 62 8.88 -0.51 5.03
C ALA A 62 8.59 0.99 4.84
N TYR A 63 7.56 1.51 5.52
CA TYR A 63 7.19 2.92 5.40
C TYR A 63 8.25 3.85 5.96
N LYS A 64 8.93 3.49 7.04
CA LYS A 64 10.05 4.28 7.57
C LYS A 64 11.20 4.38 6.57
N ASN A 65 11.51 3.28 5.86
CA ASN A 65 12.55 3.28 4.84
C ASN A 65 12.15 4.13 3.63
N ILE A 66 10.91 3.98 3.14
CA ILE A 66 10.37 4.80 2.04
C ILE A 66 10.38 6.28 2.41
N TRP A 67 9.96 6.63 3.64
CA TRP A 67 9.95 7.99 4.14
C TRP A 67 11.37 8.59 4.21
N LYS A 68 12.35 7.80 4.65
CA LYS A 68 13.74 8.26 4.81
C LYS A 68 14.47 8.39 3.47
N GLU A 69 14.24 7.44 2.56
CA GLU A 69 14.97 7.34 1.29
C GLU A 69 14.25 8.02 0.13
N GLU A 70 13.00 8.42 0.33
CA GLU A 70 12.10 8.97 -0.69
C GLU A 70 11.98 8.06 -1.94
N GLN A 71 12.19 6.76 -1.74
CA GLN A 71 12.23 5.77 -2.81
C GLN A 71 11.33 4.59 -2.50
N VAL A 72 10.58 4.17 -3.52
CA VAL A 72 9.77 2.96 -3.49
C VAL A 72 10.66 1.75 -3.83
N PRO A 73 10.56 0.63 -3.07
CA PRO A 73 11.27 -0.61 -3.39
C PRO A 73 11.07 -1.02 -4.85
N MET A 74 12.13 -1.47 -5.51
CA MET A 74 12.07 -1.84 -6.93
C MET A 74 11.04 -2.96 -7.19
N ASP A 75 10.93 -3.92 -6.27
CA ASP A 75 9.97 -5.02 -6.36
C ASP A 75 8.51 -4.55 -6.37
N TRP A 76 8.21 -3.37 -5.82
CA TRP A 76 6.86 -2.78 -5.83
C TRP A 76 6.57 -2.01 -7.12
N LYS A 77 7.59 -1.71 -7.92
CA LYS A 77 7.43 -1.16 -9.28
C LYS A 77 7.14 -2.26 -10.31
N GLU A 78 7.39 -3.52 -9.95
CA GLU A 78 7.15 -4.71 -10.77
C GLU A 78 5.79 -5.33 -10.42
N GLY A 79 4.76 -5.05 -11.24
CA GLY A 79 3.44 -5.65 -11.05
C GLY A 79 3.38 -7.08 -11.61
N HIS A 80 3.12 -8.07 -10.76
CA HIS A 80 2.82 -9.43 -11.23
C HIS A 80 1.36 -9.52 -11.69
N ARG A 81 1.15 -9.77 -12.99
CA ARG A 81 -0.18 -9.89 -13.60
C ARG A 81 -0.62 -11.34 -13.58
N THR A 82 -1.45 -11.71 -12.60
CA THR A 82 -2.09 -13.02 -12.56
C THR A 82 -3.36 -12.97 -13.43
N GLU A 83 -3.41 -13.75 -14.51
CA GLU A 83 -4.64 -13.92 -15.27
C GLU A 83 -5.62 -14.80 -14.48
N ILE A 84 -6.74 -14.20 -14.07
CA ILE A 84 -7.85 -14.94 -13.45
C ILE A 84 -8.67 -15.56 -14.59
N PRO A 85 -8.76 -16.91 -14.71
CA PRO A 85 -9.56 -17.53 -15.75
C PRO A 85 -11.03 -17.16 -15.57
N LYS A 86 -11.71 -16.84 -16.67
CA LYS A 86 -13.14 -16.55 -16.64
C LYS A 86 -13.90 -17.84 -16.36
N LYS A 87 -15.03 -17.72 -15.66
CA LYS A 87 -15.93 -18.86 -15.39
C LYS A 87 -16.47 -19.41 -16.71
N GLY A 88 -15.82 -20.46 -17.23
CA GLY A 88 -16.17 -21.12 -18.49
C GLY A 88 -14.98 -21.76 -19.24
N ASP A 89 -13.74 -21.35 -18.95
CA ASP A 89 -12.55 -21.76 -19.73
C ASP A 89 -11.90 -23.08 -19.25
N LEU A 90 -12.53 -23.81 -18.34
CA LEU A 90 -12.09 -25.14 -17.93
C LEU A 90 -12.90 -26.20 -18.69
N SER A 91 -12.47 -26.51 -19.92
CA SER A 91 -12.92 -27.69 -20.67
C SER A 91 -11.85 -28.78 -20.69
#